data_AF-A0AAU6Z621-F1
#
_entry.id   AF-A0AAU6Z621-F1
#
_cell.length_a   1.000
_cell.length_b   1.000
_cell.length_c   1.000
_cell.angle_alpha   90.00
_cell.angle_beta   90.00
_cell.angle_gamma   90.00
#
_symmetry.space_group_name_H-M   'P 1'
#
loop_
_entity.id
_entity.type
_entity.pdbx_description
1 polymer ?
#
loop_
_entity_poly.entity_id
_entity_poly.type
_entity_poly.pdbx_seq_one_letter_code
_entity_poly.pdbx_strand_id
1 'polypeptide(L)'
;MAAVEHGAEEILLAFAAAVRSAGVMVTADRARNFVDAVGRLALDRRASVFWAGRATLCASPDDLPTYQRTFEAWFSVEHSSATRVSPSATSVSAASLDDDGGREDGRNQLRALASRRERLRHRDVATLDDAERALLHRMFEELPVRLPTRQTRRKRRDRHGDVDRVRTLRDQLRRGGEPGPLRRARAPRKPRRVVWLIDVSGSMAPYADSLLRLAHRVVEAAPHRVEVFTLGTRLTRVTGALRVPDTEKALALAGRAVPDWSGGTRLGEVLRAFNDRWGQRVVARGAVVVIASDGWERGDPALLGRQTERLHHLARRIVWSNPHRGKVGYEPIQRGITAVLPHVDFFIGGHSMQSFEDLLDVLANA
;
A
#
# COMPACT_ATOMS: atom_id res chain seq x y z
N MET A 1 20.40 -45.33 14.10
CA MET A 1 19.30 -44.35 13.96
C MET A 1 18.63 -44.59 12.63
N ALA A 2 17.46 -45.22 12.65
CA ALA A 2 16.69 -45.52 11.44
C ALA A 2 16.35 -44.20 10.72
N ALA A 3 16.63 -44.13 9.41
CA ALA A 3 16.17 -43.04 8.57
C ALA A 3 14.64 -43.07 8.58
N VAL A 4 14.01 -41.97 9.00
CA VAL A 4 12.56 -41.82 8.92
C VAL A 4 12.21 -41.72 7.43
N GLU A 5 11.71 -42.82 6.86
CA GLU A 5 11.11 -42.81 5.53
C GLU A 5 9.81 -42.00 5.62
N HIS A 6 9.85 -40.75 5.16
CA HIS A 6 8.66 -39.90 5.08
C HIS A 6 7.87 -40.34 3.84
N GLY A 7 6.57 -40.57 4.00
CA GLY A 7 5.69 -40.94 2.89
C GLY A 7 5.65 -39.82 1.83
N ALA A 8 5.45 -40.18 0.56
CA ALA A 8 5.40 -39.20 -0.54
C ALA A 8 4.35 -38.10 -0.29
N GLU A 9 3.21 -38.44 0.30
CA GLU A 9 2.16 -37.48 0.68
C GLU A 9 2.65 -36.47 1.73
N GLU A 10 3.44 -36.92 2.70
CA GLU A 10 3.98 -36.07 3.76
C GLU A 10 4.99 -35.06 3.19
N ILE A 11 5.84 -35.49 2.27
CA ILE A 11 6.78 -34.62 1.55
C ILE A 11 6.04 -33.57 0.72
N LEU A 12 4.95 -33.96 0.04
CA LEU A 12 4.14 -33.02 -0.76
C LEU A 12 3.37 -32.03 0.12
N LEU A 13 2.83 -32.46 1.27
CA LEU A 13 2.17 -31.56 2.22
C LEU A 13 3.19 -30.61 2.89
N ALA A 14 4.38 -31.10 3.21
CA ALA A 14 5.47 -30.27 3.72
C ALA A 14 5.92 -29.23 2.68
N PHE A 15 5.99 -29.61 1.41
CA PHE A 15 6.24 -28.67 0.31
C PHE A 15 5.13 -27.62 0.19
N ALA A 16 3.84 -28.01 0.27
CA ALA A 16 2.72 -27.07 0.25
C ALA A 16 2.78 -26.09 1.44
N ALA A 17 3.23 -26.55 2.61
CA ALA A 17 3.49 -25.70 3.76
C ALA A 17 4.68 -24.74 3.54
N ALA A 18 5.75 -25.20 2.89
CA ALA A 18 6.90 -24.35 2.54
C ALA A 18 6.52 -23.25 1.53
N VAL A 19 5.68 -23.57 0.55
CA VAL A 19 5.10 -22.60 -0.41
C VAL A 19 4.21 -21.60 0.33
N ARG A 20 3.46 -22.05 1.34
CA ARG A 20 2.68 -21.16 2.21
C ARG A 20 3.57 -20.22 3.03
N SER A 21 4.64 -20.72 3.64
CA SER A 21 5.58 -19.89 4.40
C SER A 21 6.35 -18.90 3.54
N ALA A 22 6.53 -19.20 2.25
CA ALA A 22 7.13 -18.28 1.29
C ALA A 22 6.19 -17.14 0.84
N GLY A 23 4.94 -17.13 1.31
CA GLY A 23 3.99 -16.03 1.10
C GLY A 23 2.91 -16.30 0.05
N VAL A 24 2.83 -17.51 -0.52
CA VAL A 24 1.70 -17.92 -1.38
C VAL A 24 0.52 -18.32 -0.51
N MET A 25 -0.69 -17.84 -0.84
CA MET A 25 -1.91 -18.18 -0.10
C MET A 25 -2.37 -19.60 -0.44
N VAL A 26 -1.80 -20.60 0.24
CA VAL A 26 -2.20 -22.01 0.13
C VAL A 26 -3.25 -22.33 1.20
N THR A 27 -4.47 -22.64 0.77
CA THR A 27 -5.54 -23.16 1.64
C THR A 27 -5.42 -24.68 1.80
N ALA A 28 -6.07 -25.25 2.82
CA ALA A 28 -6.09 -26.70 3.03
C ALA A 28 -6.61 -27.47 1.81
N ASP A 29 -7.66 -26.97 1.15
CA ASP A 29 -8.21 -27.56 -0.07
C ASP A 29 -7.21 -27.56 -1.24
N ARG A 30 -6.38 -26.52 -1.35
CA ARG A 30 -5.35 -26.45 -2.40
C ARG A 30 -4.21 -27.42 -2.14
N ALA A 31 -3.80 -27.57 -0.89
CA ALA A 31 -2.81 -28.58 -0.50
C ALA A 31 -3.31 -30.00 -0.79
N ARG A 32 -4.59 -30.29 -0.52
CA ARG A 32 -5.22 -31.57 -0.89
C ARG A 32 -5.28 -31.76 -2.41
N ASN A 33 -5.78 -30.78 -3.14
CA ASN A 33 -5.85 -30.82 -4.62
C ASN A 33 -4.46 -31.00 -5.25
N PHE A 34 -3.41 -30.47 -4.63
CA PHE A 34 -2.03 -30.67 -5.06
C PHE A 34 -1.62 -32.14 -4.92
N VAL A 35 -1.81 -32.75 -3.76
CA VAL A 35 -1.49 -34.17 -3.52
C VAL A 35 -2.28 -35.06 -4.50
N ASP A 36 -3.58 -34.81 -4.65
CA ASP A 36 -4.44 -35.54 -5.59
C ASP A 36 -3.99 -35.40 -7.05
N ALA A 37 -3.60 -34.19 -7.46
CA ALA A 37 -3.13 -33.93 -8.82
C ALA A 37 -1.79 -34.62 -9.11
N VAL A 38 -0.87 -34.64 -8.14
CA VAL A 38 0.41 -35.33 -8.26
C VAL A 38 0.20 -36.85 -8.34
N GLY A 39 -0.73 -37.40 -7.54
CA GLY A 39 -1.12 -38.81 -7.61
C GLY A 39 -1.64 -39.26 -8.99
N ARG A 40 -2.18 -38.32 -9.80
CA ARG A 40 -2.69 -38.59 -11.16
C ARG A 40 -1.68 -38.36 -12.29
N LEU A 41 -0.65 -37.52 -12.08
CA LEU A 41 0.30 -37.08 -13.12
C LEU A 41 1.66 -37.81 -13.10
N ALA A 42 1.80 -38.78 -12.20
CA ALA A 42 3.00 -39.56 -11.89
C ALA A 42 4.07 -38.81 -11.07
N LEU A 43 4.43 -39.39 -9.92
CA LEU A 43 5.38 -38.85 -8.93
C LEU A 43 6.85 -38.94 -9.37
N ASP A 44 7.15 -39.80 -10.32
CA ASP A 44 8.49 -40.10 -10.84
C ASP A 44 9.09 -38.95 -11.68
N ARG A 45 8.24 -38.02 -12.15
CA ARG A 45 8.65 -36.89 -12.98
C ARG A 45 8.59 -35.59 -12.20
N ARG A 46 9.76 -34.98 -11.96
CA ARG A 46 9.89 -33.62 -11.37
C ARG A 46 8.99 -32.59 -12.08
N ALA A 47 8.90 -32.67 -13.41
CA ALA A 47 8.05 -31.79 -14.20
C ALA A 47 6.57 -31.95 -13.86
N SER A 48 6.08 -33.17 -13.65
CA SER A 48 4.69 -33.43 -13.25
C SER A 48 4.37 -32.79 -11.90
N VAL A 49 5.26 -32.91 -10.92
CA VAL A 49 5.09 -32.28 -9.60
C VAL A 49 5.10 -30.76 -9.70
N PHE A 50 5.99 -30.19 -10.51
CA PHE A 50 6.05 -28.74 -10.77
C PHE A 50 4.76 -28.21 -11.39
N TRP A 51 4.25 -28.85 -12.43
CA TRP A 51 3.04 -28.38 -13.11
C TRP A 51 1.78 -28.59 -12.26
N ALA A 52 1.70 -29.71 -11.53
CA ALA A 52 0.63 -29.95 -10.58
C ALA A 52 0.59 -28.87 -9.49
N GLY A 53 1.72 -28.56 -8.87
CA GLY A 53 1.79 -27.53 -7.82
C GLY A 53 1.53 -26.13 -8.36
N ARG A 54 2.03 -25.80 -9.56
CA ARG A 54 1.73 -24.53 -10.22
C ARG A 54 0.23 -24.37 -10.47
N ALA A 55 -0.47 -25.43 -10.86
CA ALA A 55 -1.88 -25.40 -11.19
C ALA A 55 -2.80 -25.35 -9.94
N THR A 56 -2.39 -25.95 -8.82
CA THR A 56 -3.24 -26.12 -7.64
C THR A 56 -2.90 -25.18 -6.49
N LEU A 57 -1.62 -24.82 -6.31
CA LEU A 57 -1.16 -24.00 -5.18
C LEU A 57 -1.18 -22.49 -5.50
N CYS A 58 -1.01 -22.11 -6.78
CA CYS A 58 -1.02 -20.72 -7.22
C CYS A 58 -2.43 -20.28 -7.61
N ALA A 59 -2.85 -19.07 -7.23
CA ALA A 59 -4.15 -18.50 -7.61
C ALA A 59 -4.07 -17.16 -8.34
N SER A 60 -2.90 -16.53 -8.33
CA SER A 60 -2.61 -15.34 -9.10
C SER A 60 -1.30 -15.55 -9.90
N PRO A 61 -1.14 -14.89 -11.05
CA PRO A 61 0.15 -14.80 -11.73
C PRO A 61 1.29 -14.30 -10.81
N ASP A 62 0.96 -13.50 -9.79
CA ASP A 62 1.91 -12.99 -8.79
C ASP A 62 2.52 -14.10 -7.90
N ASP A 63 1.85 -15.24 -7.76
CA ASP A 63 2.33 -16.37 -6.95
C ASP A 63 3.44 -17.15 -7.68
N LEU A 64 3.49 -17.06 -9.02
CA LEU A 64 4.34 -17.89 -9.87
C LEU A 64 5.84 -17.72 -9.58
N PRO A 65 6.39 -16.50 -9.43
CA PRO A 65 7.83 -16.35 -9.17
C PRO A 65 8.23 -16.90 -7.79
N THR A 66 7.37 -16.75 -6.79
CA THR A 66 7.61 -17.27 -5.44
C THR A 66 7.50 -18.80 -5.43
N TYR A 67 6.46 -19.36 -6.05
CA TYR A 67 6.31 -20.80 -6.21
C TYR A 67 7.51 -21.43 -6.91
N GLN A 68 7.97 -20.84 -8.02
CA GLN A 68 9.10 -21.35 -8.78
C GLN A 68 10.38 -21.37 -7.93
N ARG A 69 10.72 -20.27 -7.24
CA ARG A 69 11.89 -20.23 -6.35
C ARG A 69 11.79 -21.25 -5.22
N THR A 70 10.63 -21.39 -4.59
CA THR A 70 10.43 -22.37 -3.51
C THR A 70 10.54 -23.80 -4.04
N PHE A 71 10.00 -24.10 -5.22
CA PHE A 71 10.12 -25.42 -5.84
C PHE A 71 11.57 -25.76 -6.20
N GLU A 72 12.29 -24.81 -6.81
CA GLU A 72 13.70 -24.97 -7.15
C GLU A 72 14.54 -25.22 -5.89
N ALA A 73 14.35 -24.42 -4.83
CA ALA A 73 15.06 -24.59 -3.57
C ALA A 73 14.70 -25.89 -2.84
N TRP A 74 13.42 -26.27 -2.82
CA TRP A 74 12.93 -27.46 -2.10
C TRP A 74 13.40 -28.77 -2.72
N PHE A 75 13.42 -28.84 -4.06
CA PHE A 75 13.81 -30.04 -4.78
C PHE A 75 15.25 -29.95 -5.33
N SER A 76 16.04 -28.95 -4.95
CA SER A 76 17.46 -28.91 -5.33
C SER A 76 18.20 -30.05 -4.66
N VAL A 77 18.97 -30.82 -5.44
CA VAL A 77 19.80 -31.91 -4.93
C VAL A 77 21.10 -31.30 -4.41
N GLU A 78 21.06 -30.75 -3.21
CA GLU A 78 22.26 -30.51 -2.41
C GLU A 78 21.89 -30.51 -0.92
N HIS A 79 22.61 -31.35 -0.18
CA HIS A 79 22.28 -31.78 1.17
C HIS A 79 22.40 -30.66 2.21
N SER A 80 21.42 -30.63 3.11
CA SER A 80 21.59 -30.45 4.55
C SER A 80 22.50 -29.32 5.05
N SER A 81 21.90 -28.16 5.30
CA SER A 81 22.09 -27.47 6.58
C SER A 81 20.90 -26.56 6.85
N ALA A 82 19.91 -27.07 7.58
CA ALA A 82 18.87 -26.25 8.16
C ALA A 82 19.50 -25.31 9.20
N THR A 83 19.85 -24.09 8.78
CA THR A 83 20.13 -23.00 9.71
C THR A 83 18.81 -22.64 10.40
N ARG A 84 18.56 -23.26 11.55
CA ARG A 84 17.56 -22.77 12.51
C ARG A 84 18.05 -21.41 12.99
N VAL A 85 17.44 -20.36 12.47
CA VAL A 85 17.55 -19.02 13.05
C VAL A 85 16.71 -19.03 14.32
N SER A 86 17.36 -19.21 15.47
CA SER A 86 16.75 -18.92 16.78
C SER A 86 16.49 -17.42 16.88
N PRO A 87 15.27 -16.98 17.26
CA PRO A 87 15.05 -15.58 17.57
C PRO A 87 15.73 -15.28 18.92
N SER A 88 16.80 -14.48 18.89
CA SER A 88 17.35 -13.87 20.10
C SER A 88 16.29 -12.92 20.66
N ALA A 89 15.69 -13.32 21.76
CA ALA A 89 14.90 -12.44 22.61
C ALA A 89 15.86 -11.40 23.21
N THR A 90 15.75 -10.16 22.74
CA THR A 90 16.31 -9.00 23.45
C THR A 90 15.53 -8.84 24.75
N SER A 91 16.14 -9.27 25.85
CA SER A 91 15.67 -8.96 27.20
C SER A 91 15.71 -7.45 27.39
N VAL A 92 14.54 -6.82 27.35
CA VAL A 92 14.35 -5.45 27.83
C VAL A 92 14.55 -5.51 29.35
N SER A 93 15.64 -4.92 29.83
CA SER A 93 15.88 -4.74 31.26
C SER A 93 14.73 -3.89 31.80
N ALA A 94 13.85 -4.51 32.60
CA ALA A 94 12.88 -3.79 33.39
C ALA A 94 13.65 -2.92 34.38
N ALA A 95 13.59 -1.60 34.18
CA ALA A 95 14.00 -0.66 35.21
C ALA A 95 13.04 -0.83 36.40
N SER A 96 13.63 -1.10 37.56
CA SER A 96 12.97 -1.24 38.84
C SER A 96 12.07 -0.03 39.13
N LEU A 97 10.82 -0.31 39.47
CA LEU A 97 9.89 0.64 40.06
C LEU A 97 10.22 0.75 41.55
N ASP A 98 10.94 1.82 41.91
CA ASP A 98 10.84 2.37 43.26
C ASP A 98 9.71 3.40 43.23
N ASP A 99 8.60 3.04 43.85
CA ASP A 99 7.42 3.88 44.08
C ASP A 99 7.62 4.62 45.40
N ASP A 100 8.02 5.89 45.35
CA ASP A 100 7.40 6.92 46.18
C ASP A 100 7.76 8.34 45.68
N GLY A 101 6.73 9.08 45.24
CA GLY A 101 6.82 10.52 44.91
C GLY A 101 6.85 10.85 43.41
N GLY A 102 5.72 11.28 42.84
CA GLY A 102 5.76 11.86 41.48
C GLY A 102 4.45 12.01 40.69
N ARG A 103 3.29 12.27 41.32
CA ARG A 103 2.08 12.66 40.55
C ARG A 103 2.26 13.98 39.79
N GLU A 104 3.22 14.81 40.18
CA GLU A 104 3.63 16.03 39.46
C GLU A 104 4.67 15.77 38.36
N ASP A 105 5.63 14.87 38.59
CA ASP A 105 6.66 14.52 37.60
C ASP A 105 6.11 13.77 36.38
N GLY A 106 5.14 12.87 36.59
CA GLY A 106 4.43 12.22 35.47
C GLY A 106 3.69 13.23 34.59
N ARG A 107 3.04 14.24 35.20
CA ARG A 107 2.36 15.31 34.44
C ARG A 107 3.36 16.20 33.70
N ASN A 108 4.49 16.53 34.31
CA ASN A 108 5.55 17.31 33.66
C ASN A 108 6.21 16.55 32.50
N GLN A 109 6.46 15.25 32.65
CA GLN A 109 6.98 14.39 31.57
C GLN A 109 5.96 14.24 30.42
N LEU A 110 4.68 14.01 30.73
CA LEU A 110 3.60 13.97 29.73
C LEU A 110 3.46 15.31 28.98
N ARG A 111 3.57 16.43 29.70
CA ARG A 111 3.53 17.77 29.11
C ARG A 111 4.76 18.04 28.24
N ALA A 112 5.95 17.64 28.67
CA ALA A 112 7.18 17.73 27.88
C ALA A 112 7.13 16.87 26.61
N LEU A 113 6.57 15.65 26.69
CA LEU A 113 6.34 14.78 25.53
C LEU A 113 5.29 15.34 24.57
N ALA A 114 4.20 15.92 25.09
CA ALA A 114 3.19 16.60 24.29
C ALA A 114 3.77 17.84 23.58
N SER A 115 4.55 18.65 24.29
CA SER A 115 5.27 19.79 23.71
C SER A 115 6.34 19.36 22.69
N ARG A 116 6.96 18.18 22.85
CA ARG A 116 7.89 17.62 21.86
C ARG A 116 7.15 17.14 20.60
N ARG A 117 6.02 16.44 20.76
CA ARG A 117 5.13 16.04 19.65
C ARG A 117 4.61 17.25 18.89
N GLU A 118 4.17 18.29 19.60
CA GLU A 118 3.67 19.53 18.97
C GLU A 118 4.77 20.27 18.21
N ARG A 119 6.00 20.35 18.75
CA ARG A 119 7.13 20.93 18.01
C ARG A 119 7.51 20.11 16.77
N LEU A 120 7.45 18.78 16.85
CA LEU A 120 7.72 17.90 15.70
C LEU A 120 6.65 18.00 14.62
N ARG A 121 5.42 18.37 14.98
CA ARG A 121 4.32 18.51 14.02
C ARG A 121 4.59 19.53 12.92
N HIS A 122 5.23 20.64 13.30
CA HIS A 122 5.51 21.77 12.41
C HIS A 122 6.93 21.77 11.85
N ARG A 123 7.80 20.85 12.31
CA ARG A 123 9.21 20.83 11.92
C ARG A 123 9.43 20.07 10.61
N ASP A 124 10.39 20.54 9.84
CA ASP A 124 10.77 19.94 8.56
C ASP A 124 11.47 18.59 8.79
N VAL A 125 10.91 17.53 8.20
CA VAL A 125 11.41 16.14 8.24
C VAL A 125 12.87 16.05 7.80
N ALA A 126 13.33 16.93 6.91
CA ALA A 126 14.72 16.95 6.46
C ALA A 126 15.72 17.41 7.55
N THR A 127 15.24 18.08 8.62
CA THR A 127 16.07 18.68 9.69
C THR A 127 16.02 17.91 11.00
N LEU A 128 15.34 16.75 11.02
CA LEU A 128 15.16 15.94 12.22
C LEU A 128 16.40 15.09 12.52
N ASP A 129 16.73 14.98 13.81
CA ASP A 129 17.71 14.01 14.29
C ASP A 129 17.12 12.57 14.30
N ASP A 130 17.96 11.56 14.55
CA ASP A 130 17.53 10.15 14.52
C ASP A 130 16.48 9.82 15.59
N ALA A 131 16.54 10.45 16.76
CA ALA A 131 15.60 10.23 17.85
C ALA A 131 14.23 10.88 17.56
N GLU A 132 14.25 12.06 16.97
CA GLU A 132 13.09 12.80 16.46
C GLU A 132 12.44 12.06 15.30
N ARG A 133 13.24 11.49 14.39
CA ARG A 133 12.77 10.64 13.29
C ARG A 133 12.09 9.37 13.82
N ALA A 134 12.69 8.69 14.80
CA ALA A 134 12.07 7.53 15.44
C ALA A 134 10.75 7.86 16.16
N LEU A 135 10.65 9.05 16.76
CA LEU A 135 9.39 9.52 17.36
C LEU A 135 8.34 9.81 16.28
N LEU A 136 8.73 10.46 15.17
CA LEU A 136 7.86 10.71 14.03
C LEU A 136 7.35 9.40 13.41
N HIS A 137 8.19 8.35 13.33
CA HIS A 137 7.78 7.04 12.85
C HIS A 137 6.66 6.43 13.70
N ARG A 138 6.75 6.53 15.03
CA ARG A 138 5.66 6.07 15.92
C ARG A 138 4.38 6.88 15.72
N MET A 139 4.50 8.18 15.46
CA MET A 139 3.34 9.02 15.18
C MET A 139 2.61 8.62 13.89
N PHE A 140 3.32 8.10 12.88
CA PHE A 140 2.68 7.56 11.67
C PHE A 140 1.78 6.35 11.95
N GLU A 141 2.15 5.48 12.89
CA GLU A 141 1.36 4.29 13.24
C GLU A 141 0.00 4.67 13.85
N GLU A 142 -0.03 5.79 14.58
CA GLU A 142 -1.23 6.32 15.24
C GLU A 142 -2.16 7.11 14.29
N LEU A 143 -1.73 7.37 13.05
CA LEU A 143 -2.54 8.18 12.13
C LEU A 143 -3.86 7.51 11.73
N PRO A 144 -5.00 8.23 11.84
CA PRO A 144 -6.28 7.71 11.40
C PRO A 144 -6.36 7.71 9.86
N VAL A 145 -6.30 6.52 9.25
CA VAL A 145 -6.46 6.39 7.80
C VAL A 145 -7.93 6.24 7.43
N ARG A 146 -8.46 7.19 6.66
CA ARG A 146 -9.81 7.14 6.07
C ARG A 146 -9.72 7.23 4.55
N LEU A 147 -10.25 6.22 3.86
CA LEU A 147 -10.27 6.24 2.40
C LEU A 147 -11.44 7.05 1.84
N PRO A 148 -11.24 7.77 0.72
CA PRO A 148 -12.32 8.44 0.03
C PRO A 148 -13.36 7.42 -0.44
N THR A 149 -14.63 7.78 -0.38
CA THR A 149 -15.73 6.86 -0.74
C THR A 149 -16.56 7.40 -1.91
N ARG A 150 -17.13 6.50 -2.70
CA ARG A 150 -18.05 6.83 -3.79
C ARG A 150 -19.39 6.14 -3.59
N GLN A 151 -20.48 6.81 -3.95
CA GLN A 151 -21.77 6.14 -4.10
C GLN A 151 -21.72 5.19 -5.30
N THR A 152 -22.29 4.00 -5.13
CA THR A 152 -22.44 3.04 -6.22
C THR A 152 -23.75 3.28 -6.97
N ARG A 153 -23.81 2.95 -8.26
CA ARG A 153 -25.04 3.14 -9.05
C ARG A 153 -26.16 2.19 -8.64
N ARG A 154 -25.83 0.93 -8.32
CA ARG A 154 -26.82 -0.10 -7.98
C ARG A 154 -27.31 0.08 -6.55
N LYS A 155 -28.57 0.46 -6.38
CA LYS A 155 -29.22 0.51 -5.07
C LYS A 155 -29.36 -0.89 -4.47
N ARG A 156 -29.20 -0.99 -3.15
CA ARG A 156 -29.51 -2.19 -2.36
C ARG A 156 -30.69 -1.90 -1.44
N ARG A 157 -31.45 -2.94 -1.08
CA ARG A 157 -32.55 -2.83 -0.11
C ARG A 157 -31.98 -2.26 1.19
N ASP A 158 -32.67 -1.27 1.72
CA ASP A 158 -32.25 -0.60 2.94
C ASP A 158 -33.50 -0.10 3.69
N ARG A 159 -33.61 -0.38 4.98
CA ARG A 159 -34.80 -0.02 5.77
C ARG A 159 -34.96 1.49 5.95
N HIS A 160 -33.85 2.24 5.89
CA HIS A 160 -33.80 3.70 6.05
C HIS A 160 -33.39 4.41 4.75
N GLY A 161 -33.49 3.70 3.62
CA GLY A 161 -33.18 4.21 2.30
C GLY A 161 -34.31 5.08 1.74
N ASP A 162 -34.03 5.63 0.55
CA ASP A 162 -35.04 6.35 -0.22
C ASP A 162 -36.10 5.38 -0.72
N VAL A 163 -37.30 5.90 -1.02
CA VAL A 163 -38.38 5.09 -1.59
C VAL A 163 -37.98 4.62 -3.00
N ASP A 164 -37.92 3.30 -3.17
CA ASP A 164 -37.79 2.64 -4.47
C ASP A 164 -39.15 2.62 -5.15
N ARG A 165 -39.44 3.69 -5.91
CA ARG A 165 -40.74 3.90 -6.59
C ARG A 165 -41.12 2.72 -7.48
N VAL A 166 -40.16 2.21 -8.25
CA VAL A 166 -40.39 1.10 -9.20
C VAL A 166 -40.77 -0.18 -8.45
N ARG A 167 -40.01 -0.51 -7.40
CA ARG A 167 -40.29 -1.73 -6.63
C ARG A 167 -41.54 -1.62 -5.77
N THR A 168 -41.83 -0.42 -5.26
CA THR A 168 -43.05 -0.12 -4.51
C THR A 168 -44.28 -0.27 -5.40
N LEU A 169 -44.27 0.35 -6.58
CA LEU A 169 -45.38 0.24 -7.55
C LEU A 169 -45.62 -1.20 -7.99
N ARG A 170 -44.57 -1.96 -8.33
CA ARG A 170 -44.71 -3.38 -8.69
C ARG A 170 -45.29 -4.23 -7.55
N ASP A 171 -44.94 -3.91 -6.31
CA ASP A 171 -45.44 -4.64 -5.13
C ASP A 171 -46.90 -4.29 -4.84
N GLN A 172 -47.33 -3.04 -5.08
CA GLN A 172 -48.74 -2.62 -4.99
C GLN A 172 -49.59 -3.24 -6.10
N LEU A 173 -49.11 -3.25 -7.34
CA LEU A 173 -49.80 -3.91 -8.46
C LEU A 173 -49.99 -5.42 -8.20
N ARG A 174 -49.02 -6.08 -7.56
CA ARG A 174 -49.14 -7.48 -7.13
C ARG A 174 -50.18 -7.71 -6.03
N ARG A 175 -50.52 -6.67 -5.26
CA ARG A 175 -51.58 -6.69 -4.24
C ARG A 175 -52.92 -6.16 -4.78
N GLY A 176 -53.13 -6.16 -6.09
CA GLY A 176 -54.39 -5.68 -6.67
C GLY A 176 -54.63 -4.18 -6.47
N GLY A 177 -53.57 -3.39 -6.25
CA GLY A 177 -53.69 -1.95 -6.00
C GLY A 177 -53.85 -1.57 -4.52
N GLU A 178 -53.93 -2.54 -3.60
CA GLU A 178 -53.99 -2.25 -2.18
C GLU A 178 -52.70 -1.57 -1.67
N PRO A 179 -52.81 -0.48 -0.89
CA PRO A 179 -51.66 0.17 -0.28
C PRO A 179 -50.89 -0.80 0.62
N GLY A 180 -49.60 -1.00 0.31
CA GLY A 180 -48.69 -1.78 1.15
C GLY A 180 -47.43 -1.01 1.54
N PRO A 181 -46.52 -1.65 2.28
CA PRO A 181 -45.33 -0.98 2.80
C PRO A 181 -44.43 -0.47 1.67
N LEU A 182 -43.98 0.79 1.81
CA LEU A 182 -43.02 1.39 0.88
C LEU A 182 -41.72 0.58 0.86
N ARG A 183 -41.27 0.19 -0.33
CA ARG A 183 -39.99 -0.49 -0.50
C ARG A 183 -38.89 0.57 -0.53
N ARG A 184 -37.90 0.41 0.33
CA ARG A 184 -36.79 1.37 0.47
C ARG A 184 -35.47 0.78 0.01
N ALA A 185 -34.65 1.61 -0.63
CA ALA A 185 -33.35 1.23 -1.15
C ALA A 185 -32.37 2.42 -1.11
N ARG A 186 -31.11 2.15 -0.81
CA ARG A 186 -30.03 3.14 -0.79
C ARG A 186 -28.88 2.66 -1.66
N ALA A 187 -28.23 3.59 -2.35
CA ALA A 187 -26.98 3.34 -3.04
C ALA A 187 -25.85 3.20 -2.00
N PRO A 188 -25.25 2.01 -1.81
CA PRO A 188 -24.18 1.85 -0.83
C PRO A 188 -22.95 2.67 -1.26
N ARG A 189 -22.21 3.20 -0.28
CA ARG A 189 -20.90 3.81 -0.48
C ARG A 189 -19.82 2.73 -0.51
N LYS A 190 -18.83 2.88 -1.39
CA LYS A 190 -17.65 2.01 -1.46
C LYS A 190 -16.37 2.84 -1.48
N PRO A 191 -15.29 2.39 -0.82
CA PRO A 191 -13.98 3.03 -0.94
C PRO A 191 -13.55 3.16 -2.41
N ARG A 192 -12.98 4.32 -2.74
CA ARG A 192 -12.27 4.56 -4.00
C ARG A 192 -10.91 3.90 -3.93
N ARG A 193 -10.31 3.70 -5.11
CA ARG A 193 -8.90 3.35 -5.18
C ARG A 193 -8.07 4.60 -4.90
N VAL A 194 -6.91 4.40 -4.30
CA VAL A 194 -5.91 5.43 -4.09
C VAL A 194 -4.63 4.97 -4.78
N VAL A 195 -4.00 5.87 -5.53
CA VAL A 195 -2.70 5.62 -6.14
C VAL A 195 -1.70 6.62 -5.61
N TRP A 196 -0.58 6.16 -5.09
CA TRP A 196 0.54 6.99 -4.65
C TRP A 196 1.65 6.91 -5.68
N LEU A 197 2.14 8.07 -6.11
CA LEU A 197 3.31 8.24 -6.96
C LEU A 197 4.33 9.05 -6.16
N ILE A 198 5.34 8.38 -5.61
CA ILE A 198 6.31 8.97 -4.69
C ILE A 198 7.65 9.16 -5.40
N ASP A 199 8.12 10.38 -5.48
CA ASP A 199 9.42 10.71 -6.03
C ASP A 199 10.56 10.30 -5.08
N VAL A 200 11.56 9.62 -5.63
CA VAL A 200 12.74 9.10 -4.93
C VAL A 200 14.04 9.76 -5.43
N SER A 201 13.91 10.95 -6.02
CA SER A 201 15.05 11.78 -6.41
C SER A 201 15.98 12.13 -5.24
N GLY A 202 17.20 12.56 -5.55
CA GLY A 202 18.18 12.95 -4.53
C GLY A 202 17.68 14.08 -3.62
N SER A 203 16.94 15.06 -4.15
CA SER A 203 16.32 16.15 -3.39
C SER A 203 15.15 15.69 -2.52
N MET A 204 14.47 14.61 -2.91
CA MET A 204 13.38 14.00 -2.16
C MET A 204 13.86 13.00 -1.10
N ALA A 205 15.14 12.60 -1.09
CA ALA A 205 15.65 11.55 -0.20
C ALA A 205 15.26 11.70 1.28
N PRO A 206 15.33 12.90 1.91
CA PRO A 206 14.92 13.05 3.31
C PRO A 206 13.42 12.84 3.55
N TYR A 207 12.59 13.11 2.53
CA TYR A 207 11.13 13.06 2.58
C TYR A 207 10.57 11.71 2.09
N ALA A 208 11.27 11.05 1.17
CA ALA A 208 10.84 9.82 0.52
C ALA A 208 10.61 8.69 1.54
N ASP A 209 11.47 8.56 2.55
CA ASP A 209 11.30 7.58 3.63
C ASP A 209 9.99 7.81 4.40
N SER A 210 9.72 9.05 4.81
CA SER A 210 8.48 9.41 5.53
C SER A 210 7.22 9.24 4.67
N LEU A 211 7.29 9.59 3.38
CA LEU A 211 6.20 9.37 2.43
C LEU A 211 5.94 7.89 2.19
N LEU A 212 6.98 7.06 2.11
CA LEU A 212 6.84 5.61 1.98
C LEU A 212 6.27 4.96 3.24
N ARG A 213 6.64 5.44 4.43
CA ARG A 213 6.03 5.03 5.72
C ARG A 213 4.56 5.37 5.79
N LEU A 214 4.20 6.60 5.41
CA LEU A 214 2.81 7.02 5.31
C LEU A 214 2.04 6.15 4.31
N ALA A 215 2.62 5.88 3.14
CA ALA A 215 1.99 5.02 2.14
C ALA A 215 1.85 3.57 2.62
N HIS A 216 2.84 3.03 3.34
CA HIS A 216 2.76 1.73 4.00
C HIS A 216 1.58 1.67 4.97
N ARG A 217 1.43 2.68 5.83
CA ARG A 217 0.30 2.78 6.76
C ARG A 217 -1.06 2.79 6.04
N VAL A 218 -1.14 3.50 4.91
CA VAL A 218 -2.36 3.54 4.09
C VAL A 218 -2.62 2.21 3.37
N VAL A 219 -1.58 1.52 2.90
CA VAL A 219 -1.66 0.18 2.31
C VAL A 219 -2.13 -0.83 3.34
N GLU A 220 -1.60 -0.80 4.57
CA GLU A 220 -2.00 -1.68 5.67
C GLU A 220 -3.50 -1.52 5.98
N ALA A 221 -3.99 -0.28 6.04
CA ALA A 221 -5.40 0.00 6.28
C ALA A 221 -6.32 -0.49 5.14
N ALA A 222 -5.83 -0.59 3.90
CA ALA A 222 -6.64 -0.96 2.74
C ALA A 222 -5.85 -1.61 1.57
N PRO A 223 -5.34 -2.84 1.74
CA PRO A 223 -4.33 -3.45 0.86
C PRO A 223 -4.78 -3.72 -0.57
N HIS A 224 -6.10 -3.78 -0.81
CA HIS A 224 -6.70 -4.03 -2.13
C HIS A 224 -7.25 -2.76 -2.81
N ARG A 225 -7.11 -1.60 -2.16
CA ARG A 225 -7.59 -0.31 -2.68
C ARG A 225 -6.47 0.66 -2.95
N VAL A 226 -5.29 0.41 -2.39
CA VAL A 226 -4.14 1.30 -2.49
C VAL A 226 -3.09 0.67 -3.40
N GLU A 227 -2.55 1.47 -4.30
CA GLU A 227 -1.41 1.13 -5.13
C GLU A 227 -0.33 2.19 -4.93
N VAL A 228 0.92 1.77 -4.78
CA VAL A 228 2.06 2.66 -4.53
C VAL A 228 3.12 2.41 -5.58
N PHE A 229 3.58 3.50 -6.18
CA PHE A 229 4.64 3.53 -7.16
C PHE A 229 5.69 4.54 -6.73
N THR A 230 6.94 4.24 -7.05
CA THR A 230 8.05 5.18 -6.94
C THR A 230 8.41 5.74 -8.31
N LEU A 231 8.74 7.02 -8.32
CA LEU A 231 9.13 7.82 -9.48
C LEU A 231 10.62 8.14 -9.36
N GLY A 232 11.42 7.71 -10.31
CA GLY A 232 12.83 8.07 -10.41
C GLY A 232 13.23 8.15 -11.87
N THR A 233 14.30 7.45 -12.25
CA THR A 233 14.65 7.18 -13.66
C THR A 233 13.59 6.31 -14.36
N ARG A 234 12.88 5.47 -13.60
CA ARG A 234 11.85 4.55 -14.09
C ARG A 234 10.71 4.43 -13.08
N LEU A 235 9.51 4.14 -13.60
CA LEU A 235 8.34 3.84 -12.77
C LEU A 235 8.47 2.44 -12.17
N THR A 236 8.47 2.34 -10.85
CA THR A 236 8.50 1.04 -10.15
C THR A 236 7.27 0.88 -9.26
N ARG A 237 6.56 -0.25 -9.36
CA ARG A 237 5.43 -0.56 -8.48
C ARG A 237 5.95 -1.21 -7.20
N VAL A 238 5.75 -0.58 -6.05
CA VAL A 238 6.22 -1.04 -4.75
C VAL A 238 5.12 -1.55 -3.82
N THR A 239 3.84 -1.52 -4.26
CA THR A 239 2.69 -2.01 -3.48
C THR A 239 2.92 -3.40 -2.88
N GLY A 240 3.55 -4.32 -3.62
CA GLY A 240 3.83 -5.68 -3.14
C GLY A 240 4.79 -5.70 -1.95
N ALA A 241 5.84 -4.89 -1.99
CA ALA A 241 6.78 -4.73 -0.88
C ALA A 241 6.11 -4.08 0.34
N LEU A 242 5.28 -3.06 0.11
CA LEU A 242 4.57 -2.33 1.17
C LEU A 242 3.40 -3.10 1.81
N ARG A 243 3.08 -4.31 1.34
CA ARG A 243 2.09 -5.19 1.99
C ARG A 243 2.67 -6.00 3.15
N VAL A 244 4.00 -6.00 3.31
CA VAL A 244 4.63 -6.66 4.44
C VAL A 244 4.23 -5.90 5.72
N PRO A 245 3.71 -6.59 6.76
CA PRO A 245 3.23 -5.92 7.98
C PRO A 245 4.30 -5.10 8.70
N ASP A 246 5.53 -5.61 8.72
CA ASP A 246 6.68 -4.97 9.33
C ASP A 246 7.18 -3.80 8.46
N THR A 247 7.12 -2.58 9.02
CA THR A 247 7.44 -1.32 8.34
C THR A 247 8.89 -1.29 7.84
N GLU A 248 9.85 -1.66 8.67
CA GLU A 248 11.28 -1.62 8.30
C GLU A 248 11.59 -2.62 7.18
N LYS A 249 11.01 -3.82 7.26
CA LYS A 249 11.15 -4.82 6.17
C LYS A 249 10.46 -4.37 4.90
N ALA A 250 9.27 -3.77 5.00
CA ALA A 250 8.55 -3.24 3.86
C ALA A 250 9.36 -2.17 3.11
N LEU A 251 9.96 -1.24 3.86
CA LEU A 251 10.82 -0.19 3.30
C LEU A 251 12.11 -0.76 2.73
N ALA A 252 12.76 -1.72 3.40
CA ALA A 252 13.95 -2.37 2.89
C ALA A 252 13.67 -3.10 1.56
N LEU A 253 12.52 -3.77 1.45
CA LEU A 253 12.09 -4.41 0.20
C LEU A 253 11.74 -3.41 -0.89
N ALA A 254 11.07 -2.31 -0.54
CA ALA A 254 10.77 -1.23 -1.47
C ALA A 254 12.07 -0.58 -1.98
N GLY A 255 13.04 -0.36 -1.08
CA GLY A 255 14.36 0.15 -1.41
C GLY A 255 15.12 -0.76 -2.38
N ARG A 256 15.13 -2.08 -2.14
CA ARG A 256 15.75 -3.06 -3.07
C ARG A 256 15.08 -3.12 -4.44
N ALA A 257 13.78 -2.86 -4.52
CA ALA A 257 13.04 -2.83 -5.78
C ALA A 257 13.37 -1.57 -6.62
N VAL A 258 13.84 -0.51 -5.97
CA VAL A 258 14.20 0.77 -6.57
C VAL A 258 15.73 0.81 -6.79
N PRO A 259 16.23 0.55 -8.00
CA PRO A 259 17.67 0.51 -8.24
C PRO A 259 18.33 1.89 -8.21
N ASP A 260 17.56 2.97 -8.41
CA ASP A 260 18.08 4.31 -8.68
C ASP A 260 17.63 5.31 -7.61
N TRP A 261 18.10 5.14 -6.38
CA TRP A 261 18.07 6.21 -5.38
C TRP A 261 19.04 7.30 -5.85
N SER A 262 18.61 8.56 -5.92
CA SER A 262 19.40 9.73 -6.39
C SER A 262 19.54 9.96 -7.91
N GLY A 263 18.89 9.16 -8.75
CA GLY A 263 18.79 9.45 -10.19
C GLY A 263 17.98 10.72 -10.48
N GLY A 264 18.14 11.29 -11.68
CA GLY A 264 17.27 12.38 -12.13
C GLY A 264 15.84 11.96 -12.35
N THR A 265 14.90 12.83 -11.99
CA THR A 265 13.47 12.60 -12.26
C THR A 265 13.12 13.11 -13.65
N ARG A 266 12.70 12.20 -14.52
CA ARG A 266 12.05 12.52 -15.81
C ARG A 266 10.55 12.35 -15.65
N LEU A 267 9.93 13.26 -14.92
CA LEU A 267 8.58 13.08 -14.40
C LEU A 267 7.54 12.91 -15.51
N GLY A 268 7.66 13.64 -16.62
CA GLY A 268 6.80 13.55 -17.79
C GLY A 268 6.88 12.19 -18.49
N GLU A 269 8.08 11.61 -18.63
CA GLU A 269 8.27 10.27 -19.20
C GLU A 269 7.71 9.19 -18.29
N VAL A 270 7.94 9.32 -16.98
CA VAL A 270 7.47 8.36 -15.97
C VAL A 270 5.95 8.41 -15.84
N LEU A 271 5.34 9.60 -15.85
CA LEU A 271 3.88 9.77 -15.87
C LEU A 271 3.26 9.26 -17.16
N ARG A 272 3.91 9.48 -18.31
CA ARG A 272 3.48 8.85 -19.58
C ARG A 272 3.45 7.33 -19.43
N ALA A 273 4.54 6.75 -18.94
CA ALA A 273 4.65 5.32 -18.75
C ALA A 273 3.63 4.77 -17.73
N PHE A 274 3.28 5.56 -16.71
CA PHE A 274 2.19 5.24 -15.79
C PHE A 274 0.83 5.28 -16.50
N ASN A 275 0.52 6.34 -17.23
CA ASN A 275 -0.74 6.49 -17.96
C ASN A 275 -0.94 5.39 -19.01
N ASP A 276 0.12 5.03 -19.73
CA ASP A 276 0.06 4.01 -20.78
C ASP A 276 -0.13 2.60 -20.21
N ARG A 277 0.57 2.26 -19.11
CA ARG A 277 0.49 0.91 -18.52
C ARG A 277 -0.67 0.73 -17.54
N TRP A 278 -0.97 1.76 -16.75
CA TRP A 278 -1.87 1.69 -15.59
C TRP A 278 -3.07 2.63 -15.70
N GLY A 279 -3.00 3.66 -16.55
CA GLY A 279 -4.12 4.58 -16.81
C GLY A 279 -5.33 3.88 -17.43
N GLN A 280 -5.11 2.94 -18.36
CA GLN A 280 -6.20 2.19 -19.01
C GLN A 280 -6.69 0.97 -18.20
N ARG A 281 -5.89 0.42 -17.28
CA ARG A 281 -6.16 -0.85 -16.58
C ARG A 281 -6.89 -0.71 -15.24
N VAL A 282 -7.94 0.12 -15.15
CA VAL A 282 -8.82 0.28 -13.96
C VAL A 282 -8.13 0.86 -12.71
N VAL A 283 -6.80 0.93 -12.65
CA VAL A 283 -6.05 1.37 -11.47
C VAL A 283 -6.20 2.87 -11.24
N ALA A 284 -5.94 3.71 -12.25
CA ALA A 284 -6.07 5.16 -12.12
C ALA A 284 -7.51 5.67 -12.32
N ARG A 285 -8.35 4.94 -13.07
CA ARG A 285 -9.69 5.41 -13.46
C ARG A 285 -10.60 5.60 -12.24
N GLY A 286 -10.97 6.86 -11.96
CA GLY A 286 -11.82 7.25 -10.84
C GLY A 286 -11.17 7.05 -9.46
N ALA A 287 -9.84 6.84 -9.43
CA ALA A 287 -9.03 6.80 -8.23
C ALA A 287 -8.62 8.21 -7.79
N VAL A 288 -8.27 8.37 -6.52
CA VAL A 288 -7.57 9.58 -6.04
C VAL A 288 -6.08 9.32 -6.21
N VAL A 289 -5.39 10.18 -6.94
CA VAL A 289 -3.95 10.03 -7.22
C VAL A 289 -3.19 11.05 -6.39
N VAL A 290 -2.28 10.57 -5.55
CA VAL A 290 -1.36 11.38 -4.76
C VAL A 290 -0.01 11.37 -5.46
N ILE A 291 0.51 12.53 -5.84
CA ILE A 291 1.82 12.71 -6.44
C ILE A 291 2.67 13.48 -5.43
N ALA A 292 3.68 12.83 -4.87
CA ALA A 292 4.62 13.45 -3.94
C ALA A 292 5.94 13.69 -4.67
N SER A 293 6.17 14.92 -5.10
CA SER A 293 7.37 15.33 -5.84
C SER A 293 7.64 16.81 -5.62
N ASP A 294 8.93 17.15 -5.61
CA ASP A 294 9.42 18.52 -5.55
C ASP A 294 9.21 19.28 -6.87
N GLY A 295 8.77 18.60 -7.94
CA GLY A 295 8.46 19.18 -9.23
C GLY A 295 9.68 19.42 -10.12
N TRP A 296 10.84 18.85 -9.76
CA TRP A 296 12.06 18.99 -10.52
C TRP A 296 12.04 18.08 -11.76
N GLU A 297 11.80 18.68 -12.92
CA GLU A 297 11.75 18.01 -14.22
C GLU A 297 13.02 18.35 -15.03
N ARG A 298 13.79 17.32 -15.41
CA ARG A 298 14.91 17.50 -16.37
C ARG A 298 14.47 17.44 -17.84
N GLY A 299 13.28 16.92 -18.11
CA GLY A 299 12.69 16.75 -19.44
C GLY A 299 11.82 17.92 -19.89
N ASP A 300 10.98 17.69 -20.90
CA ASP A 300 10.07 18.68 -21.49
C ASP A 300 8.86 18.96 -20.55
N PRO A 301 8.72 20.20 -20.01
CA PRO A 301 7.57 20.58 -19.18
C PRO A 301 6.23 20.43 -19.92
N ALA A 302 6.21 20.58 -21.25
CA ALA A 302 4.99 20.43 -22.03
C ALA A 302 4.52 18.98 -22.05
N LEU A 303 5.44 18.00 -22.08
CA LEU A 303 5.09 16.60 -21.91
C LEU A 303 4.47 16.35 -20.54
N LEU A 304 5.08 16.88 -19.49
CA LEU A 304 4.59 16.75 -18.12
C LEU A 304 3.16 17.32 -17.97
N GLY A 305 2.90 18.51 -18.51
CA GLY A 305 1.57 19.12 -18.52
C GLY A 305 0.54 18.24 -19.24
N ARG A 306 0.83 17.81 -20.48
CA ARG A 306 -0.07 16.94 -21.27
C ARG A 306 -0.38 15.61 -20.56
N GLN A 307 0.62 14.99 -19.94
CA GLN A 307 0.39 13.73 -19.22
C GLN A 307 -0.39 13.93 -17.92
N THR A 308 -0.21 15.07 -17.25
CA THR A 308 -0.99 15.40 -16.07
C THR A 308 -2.44 15.72 -16.43
N GLU A 309 -2.69 16.47 -17.51
CA GLU A 309 -4.03 16.70 -18.06
C GLU A 309 -4.74 15.38 -18.38
N ARG A 310 -4.05 14.47 -19.08
CA ARG A 310 -4.59 13.13 -19.36
C ARG A 310 -4.91 12.36 -18.08
N LEU A 311 -4.04 12.44 -17.08
CA LEU A 311 -4.27 11.82 -15.77
C LEU A 311 -5.46 12.47 -15.06
N HIS A 312 -5.63 13.78 -15.14
CA HIS A 312 -6.72 14.55 -14.53
C HIS A 312 -8.08 14.08 -15.05
N HIS A 313 -8.19 13.86 -16.36
CA HIS A 313 -9.42 13.32 -16.97
C HIS A 313 -9.71 11.85 -16.60
N LEU A 314 -8.70 11.07 -16.22
CA LEU A 314 -8.86 9.67 -15.80
C LEU A 314 -9.14 9.53 -14.31
N ALA A 315 -8.43 10.30 -13.49
CA ALA A 315 -8.53 10.30 -12.04
C ALA A 315 -9.84 10.94 -11.57
N ARG A 316 -10.18 10.68 -10.31
CA ARG A 316 -11.24 11.41 -9.61
C ARG A 316 -10.72 12.78 -9.15
N ARG A 317 -9.54 12.77 -8.55
CA ARG A 317 -8.81 13.94 -8.06
C ARG A 317 -7.31 13.65 -8.11
N ILE A 318 -6.52 14.68 -8.35
CA ILE A 318 -5.06 14.68 -8.23
C ILE A 318 -4.67 15.57 -7.05
N VAL A 319 -3.99 14.97 -6.09
CA VAL A 319 -3.38 15.66 -4.95
C VAL A 319 -1.87 15.69 -5.19
N TRP A 320 -1.30 16.88 -5.27
CA TRP A 320 0.14 17.06 -5.41
C TRP A 320 0.72 17.55 -4.09
N SER A 321 1.62 16.76 -3.51
CA SER A 321 2.38 17.10 -2.31
C SER A 321 3.80 17.50 -2.69
N ASN A 322 4.18 18.72 -2.36
CA ASN A 322 5.54 19.22 -2.58
C ASN A 322 6.17 19.59 -1.22
N PRO A 323 7.28 18.94 -0.82
CA PRO A 323 7.93 19.26 0.45
C PRO A 323 8.46 20.69 0.52
N HIS A 324 8.87 21.30 -0.59
CA HIS A 324 9.39 22.67 -0.59
C HIS A 324 8.30 23.75 -0.47
N ARG A 325 7.02 23.37 -0.61
CA ARG A 325 5.88 24.25 -0.39
C ARG A 325 5.76 24.54 1.12
N GLY A 326 6.25 25.71 1.54
CA GLY A 326 6.27 26.17 2.94
C GLY A 326 7.54 26.92 3.34
N LYS A 327 8.61 26.86 2.53
CA LYS A 327 9.80 27.68 2.74
C LYS A 327 9.50 29.15 2.37
N VAL A 328 9.94 30.08 3.22
CA VAL A 328 9.83 31.53 2.96
C VAL A 328 10.56 31.84 1.65
N GLY A 329 9.85 32.42 0.67
CA GLY A 329 10.37 32.71 -0.66
C GLY A 329 10.16 31.61 -1.71
N TYR A 330 9.36 30.57 -1.43
CA TYR A 330 8.99 29.60 -2.45
C TYR A 330 8.02 30.20 -3.48
N GLU A 331 8.57 30.73 -4.57
CA GLU A 331 7.82 31.00 -5.79
C GLU A 331 7.87 29.76 -6.70
N PRO A 332 6.76 29.35 -7.33
CA PRO A 332 6.75 28.30 -8.34
C PRO A 332 7.42 28.80 -9.64
N ILE A 333 8.72 29.09 -9.59
CA ILE A 333 9.56 29.55 -10.70
C ILE A 333 9.91 28.37 -11.63
N GLN A 334 9.79 27.13 -11.12
CA GLN A 334 10.10 25.93 -11.87
C GLN A 334 9.01 25.65 -12.92
N ARG A 335 9.37 25.80 -14.21
CA ARG A 335 8.49 25.60 -15.37
C ARG A 335 7.69 24.30 -15.35
N GLY A 336 8.23 23.24 -14.74
CA GLY A 336 7.56 21.94 -14.58
C GLY A 336 6.29 22.02 -13.71
N ILE A 337 6.36 22.72 -12.57
CA ILE A 337 5.19 22.86 -11.68
C ILE A 337 4.12 23.73 -12.33
N THR A 338 4.51 24.84 -12.98
CA THR A 338 3.58 25.72 -13.69
C THR A 338 2.75 24.97 -14.74
N ALA A 339 3.36 24.00 -15.43
CA ALA A 339 2.67 23.17 -16.43
C ALA A 339 1.65 22.18 -15.82
N VAL A 340 1.82 21.82 -14.55
CA VAL A 340 1.02 20.79 -13.86
C VAL A 340 -0.13 21.43 -13.05
N LEU A 341 0.11 22.60 -12.45
CA LEU A 341 -0.85 23.29 -11.58
C LEU A 341 -2.28 23.41 -12.13
N PRO A 342 -2.52 23.71 -13.43
CA PRO A 342 -3.88 23.79 -13.97
C PRO A 342 -4.67 22.47 -13.89
N HIS A 343 -3.98 21.34 -13.76
CA HIS A 343 -4.55 19.99 -13.78
C HIS A 343 -4.51 19.30 -12.41
N VAL A 344 -4.04 20.00 -11.36
CA VAL A 344 -3.99 19.51 -9.98
C VAL A 344 -5.17 20.07 -9.20
N ASP A 345 -5.90 19.21 -8.50
CA ASP A 345 -7.04 19.64 -7.69
C ASP A 345 -6.61 20.21 -6.33
N PHE A 346 -5.61 19.61 -5.71
CA PHE A 346 -5.09 20.03 -4.41
C PHE A 346 -3.57 20.08 -4.43
N PHE A 347 -3.01 21.23 -4.08
CA PHE A 347 -1.56 21.42 -3.96
C PHE A 347 -1.21 21.68 -2.49
N ILE A 348 -0.52 20.74 -1.85
CA ILE A 348 -0.28 20.71 -0.40
C ILE A 348 1.21 20.63 -0.07
N GLY A 349 1.57 21.00 1.16
CA GLY A 349 2.91 20.78 1.70
C GLY A 349 3.22 19.29 1.86
N GLY A 350 4.50 18.95 1.94
CA GLY A 350 4.95 17.56 2.15
C GLY A 350 6.16 17.44 3.09
N HIS A 351 6.44 18.45 3.91
CA HIS A 351 7.66 18.54 4.70
C HIS A 351 7.48 18.31 6.19
N SER A 352 6.27 18.30 6.72
CA SER A 352 6.00 18.22 8.15
C SER A 352 4.93 17.16 8.46
N MET A 353 4.87 16.72 9.72
CA MET A 353 3.84 15.77 10.14
C MET A 353 2.42 16.38 10.01
N GLN A 354 2.25 17.68 10.26
CA GLN A 354 1.00 18.38 9.95
C GLN A 354 0.65 18.29 8.46
N SER A 355 1.62 18.44 7.57
CA SER A 355 1.40 18.32 6.13
C SER A 355 0.92 16.90 5.73
N PHE A 356 1.39 15.86 6.43
CA PHE A 356 0.94 14.50 6.22
C PHE A 356 -0.47 14.25 6.78
N GLU A 357 -0.81 14.82 7.93
CA GLU A 357 -2.18 14.83 8.48
C GLU A 357 -3.14 15.52 7.49
N ASP A 358 -2.79 16.71 7.01
CA ASP A 358 -3.56 17.46 6.01
C ASP A 358 -3.74 16.66 4.71
N LEU A 359 -2.69 15.97 4.26
CA LEU A 359 -2.75 15.08 3.10
C LEU A 359 -3.79 13.97 3.30
N LEU A 360 -3.79 13.31 4.46
CA LEU A 360 -4.74 12.24 4.76
C LEU A 360 -6.18 12.77 4.83
N ASP A 361 -6.40 13.96 5.37
CA ASP A 361 -7.73 14.57 5.43
C ASP A 361 -8.23 15.02 4.05
N VAL A 362 -7.37 15.60 3.20
CA VAL A 362 -7.71 15.87 1.79
C VAL A 362 -8.05 14.58 1.07
N LEU A 363 -7.24 13.53 1.28
CA LEU A 363 -7.46 12.22 0.68
C LEU A 363 -8.80 11.60 1.12
N ALA A 364 -9.17 11.72 2.39
CA ALA A 364 -10.43 11.20 2.91
C ALA A 364 -11.67 11.87 2.26
N ASN A 365 -11.54 13.14 1.86
CA ASN A 365 -12.64 13.97 1.37
C ASN A 365 -12.74 14.11 -0.16
N ALA A 366 -11.83 13.49 -0.92
CA ALA A 366 -11.70 13.62 -2.39
C ALA A 366 -12.72 12.86 -3.28
#